data_AF-E3QS10-F1
#
_entry.id   AF-E3QS10-F1
#
_cell.length_a   1.000
_cell.length_b   1.000
_cell.length_c   1.000
_cell.angle_alpha   90.00
_cell.angle_beta   90.00
_cell.angle_gamma   90.00
#
_symmetry.space_group_name_H-M   'P 1'
#
loop_
_entity.id
_entity.type
_entity.pdbx_description
1 polymer ?
#
loop_
_entity_poly.entity_id
_entity_poly.type
_entity_poly.pdbx_seq_one_letter_code
_entity_poly.pdbx_strand_id
1 'polypeptide(L)'
;MDGESSKVSCPNLGHLLVCLLISDLEITEKLRKAIITEAIARNVVWMLDKSGANMPELSYLEPDRVSVYRLKKTFEASHTSYRLLMFSELFRGIARPSREKTLVQLRDELFDRHGAPPAGAALQLSSEVRRLHNIDNSQQVFREMGIVSLPSAEKFTSVLRECVRESMQRGYSVWGLPATIALGLRRQVDPEVGLLEPYVAKPLPGENYLYQVTFFPNKRRQR
;
A
#
# COMPACT_ATOMS: atom_id res chain seq x y z
N MET A 1 21.77 6.36 -5.57
CA MET A 1 21.55 4.91 -5.59
C MET A 1 20.19 4.63 -6.21
N ASP A 2 20.18 4.03 -7.39
CA ASP A 2 18.98 3.48 -8.00
C ASP A 2 18.99 1.99 -7.70
N GLY A 3 18.20 1.60 -6.69
CA GLY A 3 18.05 0.21 -6.26
C GLY A 3 16.73 -0.37 -6.78
N GLU A 4 16.70 -1.68 -6.99
CA GLU A 4 15.50 -2.38 -7.39
C GLU A 4 14.47 -2.43 -6.24
N SER A 5 13.19 -2.30 -6.56
CA SER A 5 12.09 -2.24 -5.57
C SER A 5 11.05 -3.36 -5.74
N SER A 6 11.21 -4.21 -6.74
CA SER A 6 10.22 -5.23 -7.07
C SER A 6 10.16 -6.35 -6.02
N LYS A 7 9.13 -7.20 -6.08
CA LYS A 7 8.98 -8.41 -5.26
C LYS A 7 10.04 -9.46 -5.60
N VAL A 8 10.62 -9.43 -6.78
CA VAL A 8 11.73 -10.34 -7.13
C VAL A 8 12.97 -9.96 -6.31
N SER A 9 13.28 -8.67 -6.27
CA SER A 9 14.49 -8.13 -5.64
C SER A 9 14.32 -7.93 -4.13
N CYS A 10 13.10 -7.61 -3.68
CA CYS A 10 12.70 -7.45 -2.28
C CYS A 10 11.41 -8.25 -2.00
N PRO A 11 11.49 -9.59 -1.82
CA PRO A 11 10.31 -10.44 -1.68
C PRO A 11 9.41 -10.09 -0.51
N ASN A 12 9.99 -9.60 0.59
CA ASN A 12 9.28 -9.29 1.81
C ASN A 12 9.61 -7.86 2.30
N LEU A 13 8.64 -6.95 2.16
CA LEU A 13 8.78 -5.58 2.65
C LEU A 13 8.90 -5.52 4.19
N GLY A 14 8.29 -6.46 4.92
CA GLY A 14 8.47 -6.58 6.36
C GLY A 14 9.92 -6.88 6.75
N HIS A 15 10.58 -7.80 6.05
CA HIS A 15 12.01 -8.05 6.24
C HIS A 15 12.85 -6.81 5.91
N LEU A 16 12.53 -6.09 4.83
CA LEU A 16 13.21 -4.83 4.51
C LEU A 16 13.08 -3.82 5.66
N LEU A 17 11.88 -3.63 6.23
CA LEU A 17 11.67 -2.70 7.33
C LEU A 17 12.47 -3.10 8.58
N VAL A 18 12.56 -4.40 8.88
CA VAL A 18 13.42 -4.92 9.96
C VAL A 18 14.91 -4.71 9.64
N CYS A 19 15.34 -4.96 8.41
CA CYS A 19 16.73 -4.71 8.00
C CYS A 19 17.09 -3.22 8.11
N LEU A 20 16.17 -2.33 7.74
CA LEU A 20 16.36 -0.88 7.86
C LEU A 20 16.56 -0.44 9.31
N LEU A 21 15.89 -1.09 10.26
CA LEU A 21 16.08 -0.84 11.69
C LEU A 21 17.53 -1.11 12.15
N ILE A 22 18.13 -2.19 11.66
CA ILE A 22 19.48 -2.65 12.05
C ILE A 22 20.56 -2.25 11.03
N SER A 23 20.29 -1.24 10.19
CA SER A 23 21.24 -0.73 9.20
C SER A 23 21.62 0.72 9.50
N ASP A 24 22.83 1.13 9.15
CA ASP A 24 23.24 2.55 9.20
C ASP A 24 22.77 3.36 7.99
N LEU A 25 21.96 2.76 7.12
CA LEU A 25 21.44 3.43 5.94
C LEU A 25 20.43 4.51 6.32
N GLU A 26 20.54 5.63 5.61
CA GLU A 26 19.57 6.69 5.75
C GLU A 26 18.26 6.35 5.04
N ILE A 27 17.18 6.32 5.84
CA ILE A 27 15.83 6.28 5.28
C ILE A 27 15.48 7.67 4.76
N THR A 28 15.72 7.85 3.47
CA THR A 28 15.36 9.07 2.74
C THR A 28 13.86 9.10 2.42
N GLU A 29 13.34 10.28 2.10
CA GLU A 29 11.97 10.40 1.58
C GLU A 29 11.77 9.60 0.27
N LYS A 30 12.79 9.52 -0.60
CA LYS A 30 12.77 8.70 -1.83
C LYS A 30 12.53 7.22 -1.47
N LEU A 31 13.22 6.69 -0.47
CA LEU A 31 13.06 5.30 -0.03
C LEU A 31 11.67 5.05 0.55
N ARG A 32 11.15 5.96 1.40
CA ARG A 32 9.78 5.85 1.94
C ARG A 32 8.73 5.83 0.83
N LYS A 33 8.85 6.74 -0.16
CA LYS A 33 7.97 6.79 -1.33
C LYS A 33 8.04 5.49 -2.13
N ALA A 34 9.22 4.90 -2.29
CA ALA A 34 9.38 3.61 -2.96
C ALA A 34 8.71 2.47 -2.19
N ILE A 35 8.90 2.38 -0.87
CA ILE A 35 8.27 1.38 0.00
C ILE A 35 6.74 1.49 -0.06
N ILE A 36 6.19 2.70 0.08
CA ILE A 36 4.75 2.94 0.04
C ILE A 36 4.18 2.57 -1.34
N THR A 37 4.81 3.02 -2.42
CA THR A 37 4.35 2.74 -3.80
C THR A 37 4.35 1.24 -4.08
N GLU A 38 5.42 0.54 -3.70
CA GLU A 38 5.52 -0.90 -3.87
C GLU A 38 4.49 -1.66 -3.01
N ALA A 39 4.26 -1.21 -1.77
CA ALA A 39 3.22 -1.78 -0.91
C ALA A 39 1.83 -1.64 -1.53
N ILE A 40 1.50 -0.48 -2.11
CA ILE A 40 0.25 -0.26 -2.84
C ILE A 40 0.16 -1.21 -4.04
N ALA A 41 1.20 -1.28 -4.88
CA ALA A 41 1.22 -2.14 -6.07
C ALA A 41 1.02 -3.63 -5.73
N ARG A 42 1.64 -4.12 -4.65
CA ARG A 42 1.43 -5.49 -4.15
C ARG A 42 0.04 -5.71 -3.58
N ASN A 43 -0.57 -4.68 -2.99
CA ASN A 43 -1.91 -4.77 -2.40
C ASN A 43 -3.04 -4.77 -3.44
N VAL A 44 -2.77 -4.38 -4.69
CA VAL A 44 -3.78 -4.31 -5.76
C VAL A 44 -4.57 -5.62 -5.90
N VAL A 45 -3.92 -6.79 -5.85
CA VAL A 45 -4.62 -8.07 -5.97
C VAL A 45 -5.65 -8.26 -4.86
N TRP A 46 -5.31 -7.89 -3.63
CA TRP A 46 -6.20 -7.99 -2.47
C TRP A 46 -7.29 -6.91 -2.50
N MET A 47 -6.98 -5.73 -3.03
CA MET A 47 -7.96 -4.68 -3.23
C MET A 47 -9.05 -5.11 -4.23
N LEU A 48 -8.66 -5.69 -5.37
CA LEU A 48 -9.58 -6.02 -6.46
C LEU A 48 -10.32 -7.35 -6.27
N ASP A 49 -9.67 -8.35 -5.67
CA ASP A 49 -10.21 -9.71 -5.58
C ASP A 49 -11.19 -9.87 -4.41
N LYS A 50 -12.19 -10.74 -4.59
CA LYS A 50 -13.14 -11.13 -3.55
C LYS A 50 -12.51 -11.77 -2.31
N SER A 51 -11.29 -12.27 -2.44
CA SER A 51 -10.51 -12.81 -1.30
C SER A 51 -9.97 -11.70 -0.38
N GLY A 52 -10.10 -10.43 -0.77
CA GLY A 52 -9.71 -9.25 0.03
C GLY A 52 -10.84 -8.23 0.11
N ALA A 53 -10.59 -6.99 -0.35
CA ALA A 53 -11.54 -5.89 -0.24
C ALA A 53 -12.70 -5.96 -1.25
N ASN A 54 -12.62 -6.83 -2.25
CA ASN A 54 -13.65 -7.04 -3.27
C ASN A 54 -14.10 -5.73 -3.95
N MET A 55 -13.14 -4.92 -4.40
CA MET A 55 -13.38 -3.67 -5.13
C MET A 55 -12.94 -3.79 -6.60
N PRO A 56 -13.49 -4.74 -7.38
CA PRO A 56 -13.06 -5.00 -8.75
C PRO A 56 -13.28 -3.81 -9.69
N GLU A 57 -14.22 -2.91 -9.38
CA GLU A 57 -14.47 -1.68 -10.12
C GLU A 57 -13.27 -0.75 -10.18
N LEU A 58 -12.36 -0.80 -9.19
CA LEU A 58 -11.13 -0.02 -9.19
C LEU A 58 -10.12 -0.48 -10.25
N SER A 59 -10.36 -1.62 -10.91
CA SER A 59 -9.58 -2.07 -12.07
C SER A 59 -9.88 -1.26 -13.33
N TYR A 60 -10.99 -0.51 -13.38
CA TYR A 60 -11.20 0.49 -14.44
C TYR A 60 -10.33 1.70 -14.16
N LEU A 61 -9.42 2.04 -15.08
CA LEU A 61 -8.49 3.17 -14.92
C LEU A 61 -9.09 4.43 -15.54
N GLU A 62 -9.93 5.13 -14.79
CA GLU A 62 -10.62 6.34 -15.23
C GLU A 62 -9.67 7.43 -15.78
N PRO A 63 -10.10 8.22 -16.78
CA PRO A 63 -9.28 9.27 -17.38
C PRO A 63 -9.21 10.54 -16.53
N ASP A 64 -10.10 10.69 -15.54
CA ASP A 64 -10.20 11.85 -14.66
C ASP A 64 -8.82 12.21 -14.07
N ARG A 65 -8.53 13.52 -14.04
CA ARG A 65 -7.29 14.02 -13.43
C ARG A 65 -7.25 13.71 -11.94
N VAL A 66 -8.39 13.87 -11.27
CA VAL A 66 -8.58 13.58 -9.85
C VAL A 66 -9.76 12.63 -9.70
N SER A 67 -9.56 11.53 -8.97
CA SER A 67 -10.60 10.56 -8.67
C SER A 67 -10.75 10.44 -7.16
N VAL A 68 -11.68 11.20 -6.60
CA VAL A 68 -11.97 11.20 -5.16
C VAL A 68 -12.33 9.79 -4.68
N TYR A 69 -13.10 9.07 -5.48
CA TYR A 69 -13.47 7.69 -5.19
C TYR A 69 -12.24 6.78 -5.13
N ARG A 70 -11.34 6.81 -6.13
CA ARG A 70 -10.13 5.97 -6.12
C ARG A 70 -9.25 6.28 -4.92
N LEU A 71 -9.05 7.56 -4.61
CA LEU A 71 -8.26 8.00 -3.45
C LEU A 71 -8.82 7.42 -2.16
N LYS A 72 -10.15 7.53 -1.96
CA LYS A 72 -10.83 7.02 -0.77
C LYS A 72 -10.83 5.48 -0.71
N LYS A 73 -11.29 4.81 -1.77
CA LYS A 73 -11.47 3.36 -1.77
C LYS A 73 -10.16 2.58 -1.78
N THR A 74 -9.12 3.09 -2.46
CA THR A 74 -7.79 2.47 -2.38
C THR A 74 -7.22 2.58 -0.96
N PHE A 75 -7.49 3.69 -0.27
CA PHE A 75 -7.11 3.85 1.13
C PHE A 75 -7.83 2.85 2.03
N GLU A 76 -9.15 2.77 1.93
CA GLU A 76 -9.99 1.82 2.69
C GLU A 76 -9.53 0.37 2.48
N ALA A 77 -9.28 -0.04 1.22
CA ALA A 77 -8.81 -1.38 0.88
C ALA A 77 -7.38 -1.70 1.38
N SER A 78 -6.61 -0.70 1.77
CA SER A 78 -5.20 -0.83 2.17
C SER A 78 -4.96 -0.51 3.65
N HIS A 79 -6.02 -0.39 4.45
CA HIS A 79 -5.93 0.09 5.84
C HIS A 79 -4.96 -0.73 6.70
N THR A 80 -5.07 -2.05 6.64
CA THR A 80 -4.18 -2.97 7.37
C THR A 80 -2.72 -2.79 6.94
N SER A 81 -2.46 -2.72 5.64
CA SER A 81 -1.11 -2.53 5.09
C SER A 81 -0.50 -1.20 5.56
N TYR A 82 -1.27 -0.11 5.55
CA TYR A 82 -0.80 1.19 6.05
C TYR A 82 -0.53 1.18 7.56
N ARG A 83 -1.39 0.54 8.35
CA ARG A 83 -1.17 0.39 9.80
C ARG A 83 0.15 -0.32 10.10
N LEU A 84 0.45 -1.40 9.36
CA LEU A 84 1.72 -2.12 9.52
C LEU A 84 2.92 -1.24 9.15
N LEU A 85 2.86 -0.51 8.05
CA LEU A 85 3.92 0.42 7.65
C LEU A 85 4.17 1.51 8.70
N MET A 86 3.11 2.17 9.17
CA MET A 86 3.21 3.21 10.20
C MET A 86 3.74 2.64 11.52
N PHE A 87 3.29 1.44 11.90
CA PHE A 87 3.82 0.76 13.09
C PHE A 87 5.32 0.47 12.95
N SER A 88 5.77 -0.03 11.80
CA SER A 88 7.20 -0.28 11.58
C SER A 88 8.04 0.98 11.66
N GLU A 89 7.59 2.11 11.09
CA GLU A 89 8.29 3.39 11.22
C GLU A 89 8.28 3.92 12.66
N LEU A 90 7.15 3.83 13.36
CA LEU A 90 7.04 4.20 14.78
C LEU A 90 8.00 3.38 15.65
N PHE A 91 7.96 2.05 15.50
CA PHE A 91 8.82 1.13 16.23
C PHE A 91 10.29 1.46 15.97
N ARG A 92 10.65 1.75 14.72
CA ARG A 92 12.01 2.18 14.37
C ARG A 92 12.39 3.48 15.05
N GLY A 93 11.51 4.47 15.08
CA GLY A 93 11.76 5.73 15.78
C GLY A 93 11.98 5.55 17.28
N ILE A 94 11.28 4.60 17.92
CA ILE A 94 11.44 4.32 19.36
C ILE A 94 12.69 3.48 19.64
N ALA A 95 12.96 2.47 18.81
CA ALA A 95 14.13 1.61 18.96
C ALA A 95 15.45 2.34 18.61
N ARG A 96 15.39 3.33 17.72
CA ARG A 96 16.52 4.15 17.29
C ARG A 96 16.13 5.63 17.15
N PRO A 97 15.97 6.36 18.27
CA PRO A 97 15.51 7.75 18.27
C PRO A 97 16.53 8.74 17.69
N SER A 98 17.83 8.45 17.83
CA SER A 98 18.90 9.23 17.21
C SER A 98 19.91 8.33 16.51
N ARG A 99 20.68 8.92 15.58
CA ARG A 99 21.85 8.27 14.97
C ARG A 99 23.16 8.55 15.72
N GLU A 100 23.09 9.21 16.86
CA GLU A 100 24.29 9.51 17.67
C GLU A 100 24.94 8.23 18.19
N LYS A 101 24.12 7.19 18.43
CA LYS A 101 24.59 5.87 18.80
C LYS A 101 24.78 5.00 17.57
N THR A 102 25.94 4.34 17.52
CA THR A 102 26.24 3.28 16.56
C THR A 102 25.38 2.04 16.83
N LEU A 103 25.23 1.16 15.83
CA LEU A 103 24.52 -0.12 16.01
C LEU A 103 25.17 -1.01 17.08
N VAL A 104 26.49 -0.94 17.23
CA VAL A 104 27.25 -1.67 18.26
C VAL A 104 26.83 -1.20 19.66
N GLN A 105 26.78 0.13 19.89
CA GLN A 105 26.34 0.69 21.17
C GLN A 105 24.88 0.33 21.47
N LEU A 106 23.99 0.41 20.47
CA LEU A 106 22.59 0.02 20.64
C LEU A 106 22.43 -1.47 20.99
N ARG A 107 23.22 -2.34 20.34
CA ARG A 107 23.27 -3.77 20.65
C ARG A 107 23.71 -4.00 22.09
N ASP A 108 24.79 -3.36 22.51
CA ASP A 108 25.36 -3.55 23.85
C ASP A 108 24.39 -3.07 24.93
N GLU A 109 23.74 -1.92 24.76
CA GLU A 109 22.71 -1.43 25.67
C GLU A 109 21.48 -2.34 25.75
N LEU A 110 21.06 -2.92 24.62
CA LEU A 110 19.97 -3.89 24.60
C LEU A 110 20.39 -5.18 25.30
N PHE A 111 21.64 -5.62 25.12
CA PHE A 111 22.18 -6.81 25.77
C PHE A 111 22.26 -6.63 27.30
N ASP A 112 22.73 -5.48 27.76
CA ASP A 112 22.78 -5.11 29.19
C ASP A 112 21.40 -5.07 29.84
N ARG A 113 20.37 -4.73 29.06
CA ARG A 113 18.96 -4.78 29.50
C ARG A 113 18.29 -6.14 29.26
N HIS A 114 19.05 -7.17 28.87
CA HIS A 114 18.53 -8.50 28.51
C HIS A 114 17.41 -8.45 27.44
N GLY A 115 17.52 -7.54 26.49
CA GLY A 115 16.55 -7.30 25.44
C GLY A 115 15.34 -6.45 25.85
N ALA A 116 15.28 -5.98 27.11
CA ALA A 116 14.19 -5.10 27.54
C ALA A 116 14.29 -3.71 26.88
N PRO A 117 13.15 -3.12 26.48
CA PRO A 117 13.13 -1.77 25.94
C PRO A 117 13.52 -0.75 27.03
N PRO A 118 13.97 0.46 26.64
CA PRO A 118 14.20 1.55 27.58
C PRO A 118 12.96 1.85 28.44
N ALA A 119 13.17 2.36 29.65
CA ALA A 119 12.07 2.75 30.53
C ALA A 119 11.11 3.74 29.82
N GLY A 120 9.81 3.48 29.92
CA GLY A 120 8.77 4.30 29.27
C GLY A 120 8.55 4.01 27.77
N ALA A 121 9.48 3.36 27.07
CA ALA A 121 9.35 3.11 25.63
C ALA A 121 8.17 2.19 25.29
N ALA A 122 7.89 1.18 26.13
CA ALA A 122 6.73 0.29 25.95
C ALA A 122 5.40 1.03 26.12
N LEU A 123 5.31 1.94 27.09
CA LEU A 123 4.12 2.77 27.32
C LEU A 123 3.90 3.74 26.16
N GLN A 124 4.98 4.41 25.71
CA GLN A 124 4.97 5.30 24.55
C GLN A 124 4.55 4.57 23.28
N LEU A 125 5.12 3.38 23.02
CA LEU A 125 4.73 2.57 21.87
C LEU A 125 3.24 2.20 21.94
N SER A 126 2.74 1.78 23.11
CA SER A 126 1.33 1.44 23.29
C SER A 126 0.38 2.62 23.05
N SER A 127 0.73 3.82 23.53
CA SER A 127 -0.08 5.03 23.29
C SER A 127 -0.08 5.44 21.82
N GLU A 128 1.09 5.43 21.18
CA GLU A 128 1.22 5.81 19.78
C GLU A 128 0.53 4.80 18.84
N VAL A 129 0.61 3.50 19.12
CA VAL A 129 -0.15 2.48 18.38
C VAL A 129 -1.64 2.79 18.41
N ARG A 130 -2.22 3.08 19.59
CA ARG A 130 -3.64 3.45 19.71
C ARG A 130 -3.98 4.68 18.87
N ARG A 131 -3.09 5.68 18.81
CA ARG A 131 -3.27 6.88 17.97
C ARG A 131 -3.26 6.52 16.48
N LEU A 132 -2.32 5.69 16.02
CA LEU A 132 -2.24 5.25 14.62
C LEU A 132 -3.50 4.51 14.16
N HIS A 133 -4.19 3.81 15.06
CA HIS A 133 -5.45 3.14 14.74
C HIS A 133 -6.58 4.10 14.32
N ASN A 134 -6.53 5.35 14.76
CA ASN A 134 -7.52 6.40 14.47
C ASN A 134 -7.27 7.13 13.14
N ILE A 135 -6.18 6.81 12.43
CA ILE A 135 -5.88 7.42 11.14
C ILE A 135 -6.80 6.86 10.04
N ASP A 136 -7.48 7.77 9.34
CA ASP A 136 -8.57 7.44 8.42
C ASP A 136 -8.37 8.01 7.00
N ASN A 137 -7.20 8.61 6.71
CA ASN A 137 -6.88 9.13 5.39
C ASN A 137 -5.39 9.00 5.04
N SER A 138 -5.10 8.98 3.73
CA SER A 138 -3.75 8.77 3.21
C SER A 138 -2.78 9.90 3.53
N GLN A 139 -3.26 11.14 3.67
CA GLN A 139 -2.38 12.27 3.98
C GLN A 139 -1.78 12.14 5.37
N GLN A 140 -2.59 11.73 6.35
CA GLN A 140 -2.08 11.43 7.70
C GLN A 140 -1.08 10.28 7.67
N VAL A 141 -1.36 9.19 6.94
CA VAL A 141 -0.38 8.10 6.77
C VAL A 141 0.95 8.60 6.22
N PHE A 142 0.93 9.46 5.21
CA PHE A 142 2.17 10.01 4.64
C PHE A 142 2.96 10.82 5.65
N ARG A 143 2.28 11.62 6.50
CA ARG A 143 2.94 12.36 7.58
C ARG A 143 3.57 11.42 8.61
N GLU A 144 2.86 10.39 9.06
CA GLU A 144 3.39 9.37 9.98
C GLU A 144 4.59 8.63 9.40
N MET A 145 4.56 8.37 8.09
CA MET A 145 5.67 7.75 7.38
C MET A 145 6.85 8.70 7.18
N GLY A 146 6.76 9.99 7.57
CA GLY A 146 7.83 10.97 7.40
C GLY A 146 7.95 11.54 5.98
N ILE A 147 6.85 11.59 5.22
CA ILE A 147 6.79 12.26 3.92
C ILE A 147 6.47 13.73 4.12
N VAL A 148 7.40 14.61 3.77
CA VAL A 148 7.23 16.06 3.90
C VAL A 148 6.49 16.62 2.69
N SER A 149 6.91 16.23 1.48
CA SER A 149 6.26 16.66 0.24
C SER A 149 5.09 15.74 -0.11
N LEU A 150 3.91 16.09 0.42
CA LEU A 150 2.65 15.39 0.15
C LEU A 150 2.25 15.55 -1.33
N PRO A 151 1.83 14.47 -2.01
CA PRO A 151 1.35 14.58 -3.38
C PRO A 151 -0.01 15.31 -3.42
N SER A 152 -0.24 16.09 -4.49
CA SER A 152 -1.58 16.59 -4.79
C SER A 152 -2.54 15.43 -5.09
N ALA A 153 -3.86 15.68 -4.98
CA ALA A 153 -4.87 14.67 -5.29
C ALA A 153 -4.73 14.13 -6.73
N GLU A 154 -4.38 14.98 -7.69
CA GLU A 154 -4.11 14.61 -9.09
C GLU A 154 -2.89 13.70 -9.21
N LYS A 155 -1.77 14.09 -8.58
CA LYS A 155 -0.54 13.31 -8.62
C LYS A 155 -0.76 11.94 -7.96
N PHE A 156 -1.46 11.90 -6.83
CA PHE A 156 -1.71 10.64 -6.15
C PHE A 156 -2.72 9.76 -6.90
N THR A 157 -3.76 10.34 -7.51
CA THR A 157 -4.66 9.60 -8.42
C THR A 157 -3.88 8.92 -9.54
N SER A 158 -2.93 9.64 -10.15
CA SER A 158 -2.05 9.08 -11.18
C SER A 158 -1.14 7.97 -10.66
N VAL A 159 -0.55 8.12 -9.47
CA VAL A 159 0.25 7.06 -8.82
C VAL A 159 -0.60 5.82 -8.55
N LEU A 160 -1.84 5.96 -8.05
CA LEU A 160 -2.70 4.80 -7.77
C LEU A 160 -3.09 4.04 -9.04
N ARG A 161 -3.37 4.75 -10.14
CA ARG A 161 -3.61 4.10 -11.46
C ARG A 161 -2.35 3.37 -11.94
N GLU A 162 -1.19 3.99 -11.76
CA GLU A 162 0.07 3.36 -12.16
C GLU A 162 0.40 2.12 -11.34
N CYS A 163 0.17 2.14 -10.02
CA CYS A 163 0.31 0.96 -9.18
C CYS A 163 -0.55 -0.21 -9.67
N VAL A 164 -1.76 0.05 -10.16
CA VAL A 164 -2.60 -1.00 -10.77
C VAL A 164 -1.94 -1.54 -12.03
N ARG A 165 -1.47 -0.70 -12.94
CA ARG A 165 -0.76 -1.15 -14.17
C ARG A 165 0.48 -1.96 -13.84
N GLU A 166 1.34 -1.43 -12.98
CA GLU A 166 2.58 -2.05 -12.53
C GLU A 166 2.31 -3.38 -11.83
N SER A 167 1.25 -3.49 -11.02
CA SER A 167 0.85 -4.75 -10.39
C SER A 167 0.55 -5.84 -11.42
N MET A 168 -0.12 -5.48 -12.52
CA MET A 168 -0.43 -6.40 -13.62
C MET A 168 0.82 -6.75 -14.42
N GLN A 169 1.63 -5.74 -14.78
CA GLN A 169 2.87 -5.92 -15.55
C GLN A 169 3.90 -6.78 -14.82
N ARG A 170 4.05 -6.60 -13.50
CA ARG A 170 4.95 -7.38 -12.63
C ARG A 170 4.36 -8.75 -12.24
N GLY A 171 3.15 -9.07 -12.70
CA GLY A 171 2.48 -10.34 -12.41
C GLY A 171 2.07 -10.52 -10.95
N TYR A 172 1.93 -9.44 -10.17
CA TYR A 172 1.34 -9.51 -8.83
C TYR A 172 -0.17 -9.75 -8.91
N SER A 173 -0.77 -9.20 -9.96
CA SER A 173 -2.19 -9.30 -10.30
C SER A 173 -2.36 -9.70 -11.77
N VAL A 174 -3.57 -10.11 -12.16
CA VAL A 174 -4.00 -10.24 -13.56
C VAL A 174 -5.27 -9.44 -13.83
N TRP A 175 -5.47 -9.04 -15.08
CA TRP A 175 -6.71 -8.41 -15.52
C TRP A 175 -7.87 -9.41 -15.44
N GLY A 176 -8.53 -9.42 -14.28
CA GLY A 176 -9.64 -10.31 -13.97
C GLY A 176 -10.90 -10.02 -14.79
N LEU A 177 -11.08 -8.77 -15.21
CA LEU A 177 -12.24 -8.26 -15.93
C LEU A 177 -11.85 -7.57 -17.23
N PRO A 178 -12.69 -7.66 -18.30
CA PRO A 178 -12.61 -6.74 -19.42
C PRO A 178 -12.88 -5.30 -18.97
N ALA A 179 -12.22 -4.33 -19.60
CA ALA A 179 -12.34 -2.90 -19.26
C ALA A 179 -13.80 -2.39 -19.31
N THR A 180 -14.61 -2.88 -20.25
CA THR A 180 -16.03 -2.51 -20.39
C THR A 180 -16.91 -3.00 -19.24
N ILE A 181 -16.55 -4.13 -18.62
CA ILE A 181 -17.24 -4.67 -17.44
C ILE A 181 -16.80 -3.92 -16.19
N ALA A 182 -15.49 -3.65 -16.05
CA ALA A 182 -14.97 -2.83 -14.97
C ALA A 182 -15.58 -1.41 -14.97
N LEU A 183 -15.74 -0.80 -16.16
CA LEU A 183 -16.47 0.46 -16.33
C LEU A 183 -17.94 0.33 -15.90
N GLY A 184 -18.62 -0.74 -16.30
CA GLY A 184 -19.99 -1.01 -15.87
C GLY A 184 -20.13 -1.05 -14.35
N LEU A 185 -19.23 -1.75 -13.66
CA LEU A 185 -19.21 -1.83 -12.19
C LEU A 185 -18.90 -0.47 -11.58
N ARG A 186 -17.94 0.26 -12.15
CA ARG A 186 -17.56 1.60 -11.72
C ARG A 186 -18.75 2.56 -11.77
N ARG A 187 -19.56 2.52 -12.83
CA ARG A 187 -20.75 3.38 -12.99
C ARG A 187 -21.89 3.08 -12.01
N GLN A 188 -21.92 1.88 -11.41
CA GLN A 188 -22.91 1.60 -10.36
C GLN A 188 -22.63 2.37 -9.07
N VAL A 189 -21.37 2.68 -8.81
CA VAL A 189 -20.92 3.33 -7.56
C VAL A 189 -20.45 4.77 -7.77
N ASP A 190 -20.15 5.14 -9.01
CA ASP A 190 -19.76 6.48 -9.44
C ASP A 190 -20.26 6.74 -10.87
N PRO A 191 -21.55 7.13 -11.02
CA PRO A 191 -22.20 7.28 -12.32
C PRO A 191 -21.53 8.30 -13.26
N GLU A 192 -20.83 9.29 -12.68
CA GLU A 192 -20.20 10.42 -13.38
C GLU A 192 -18.72 10.16 -13.73
N VAL A 193 -18.23 8.94 -13.51
CA VAL A 193 -16.83 8.60 -13.83
C VAL A 193 -16.50 8.84 -15.31
N GLY A 194 -15.33 9.42 -15.58
CA GLY A 194 -14.89 9.71 -16.93
C GLY A 194 -14.77 8.45 -17.81
N LEU A 195 -15.02 8.64 -19.11
CA LEU A 195 -15.00 7.58 -20.11
C LEU A 195 -13.69 7.58 -20.88
N LEU A 196 -13.00 6.45 -20.91
CA LEU A 196 -11.92 6.22 -21.86
C LEU A 196 -12.52 5.78 -23.19
N GLU A 197 -12.41 6.62 -24.23
CA GLU A 197 -12.79 6.21 -25.59
C GLU A 197 -11.91 5.04 -26.07
N PRO A 198 -12.46 4.02 -26.75
CA PRO A 198 -13.84 3.86 -27.24
C PRO A 198 -14.74 3.01 -26.32
N TYR A 199 -14.50 2.96 -25.01
CA TYR A 199 -15.23 2.04 -24.12
C TYR A 199 -16.67 2.49 -23.86
N VAL A 200 -17.62 1.74 -24.42
CA VAL A 200 -19.02 1.79 -24.00
C VAL A 200 -19.24 0.77 -22.88
N ALA A 201 -19.86 1.21 -21.78
CA ALA A 201 -20.22 0.32 -20.67
C ALA A 201 -21.12 -0.81 -21.18
N LYS A 202 -20.73 -2.07 -20.96
CA LYS A 202 -21.58 -3.22 -21.30
C LYS A 202 -22.54 -3.51 -20.14
N PRO A 203 -23.71 -4.13 -20.43
CA PRO A 203 -24.54 -4.72 -19.39
C PRO A 203 -23.71 -5.63 -18.51
N LEU A 204 -23.94 -5.53 -17.20
CA LEU A 204 -23.19 -6.34 -16.26
C LEU A 204 -23.56 -7.81 -16.41
N PRO A 205 -22.55 -8.69 -16.36
CA PRO A 205 -22.79 -10.13 -16.42
C PRO A 205 -23.45 -10.58 -15.12
N GLY A 206 -24.11 -11.73 -15.15
CA GLY A 206 -24.77 -12.29 -13.96
C GLY A 206 -23.79 -12.53 -12.80
N GLU A 207 -24.30 -12.58 -11.57
CA GLU A 207 -23.51 -12.75 -10.34
C GLU A 207 -22.57 -13.96 -10.37
N ASN A 208 -23.01 -15.06 -11.00
CA ASN A 208 -22.19 -16.26 -11.16
C ASN A 208 -20.89 -16.01 -11.94
N TYR A 209 -20.91 -15.11 -12.93
CA TYR A 209 -19.70 -14.72 -13.65
C TYR A 209 -18.78 -13.91 -12.74
N LEU A 210 -19.32 -12.88 -12.08
CA LEU A 210 -18.55 -12.00 -11.19
C LEU A 210 -17.94 -12.79 -10.02
N TYR A 211 -18.64 -13.78 -9.50
CA TYR A 211 -18.12 -14.66 -8.46
C TYR A 211 -16.93 -15.50 -8.93
N GLN A 212 -16.83 -15.83 -10.22
CA GLN A 212 -15.70 -16.61 -10.77
C GLN A 212 -14.50 -15.74 -11.13
N VAL A 213 -14.67 -14.41 -11.14
CA VAL A 213 -13.58 -13.48 -11.41
C VAL A 213 -12.56 -13.55 -10.29
N THR A 214 -11.29 -13.58 -10.68
CA THR A 214 -10.16 -13.46 -9.78
C THR A 214 -9.08 -12.62 -10.43
N PHE A 215 -8.39 -11.85 -9.59
CA PHE A 215 -7.23 -11.05 -9.99
C PHE A 215 -5.91 -11.73 -9.60
N PHE A 216 -5.95 -12.94 -9.02
CA PHE A 216 -4.75 -13.72 -8.73
C PHE A 216 -4.20 -14.41 -9.99
N PRO A 217 -2.89 -14.32 -10.26
CA PRO A 217 -2.28 -14.87 -11.49
C PRO A 217 -2.39 -16.39 -11.64
N ASN A 218 -2.50 -17.15 -10.54
CA ASN A 218 -2.43 -18.62 -10.56
C ASN A 218 -3.73 -19.34 -10.18
N LYS A 219 -4.82 -18.63 -9.84
CA LYS A 219 -6.10 -19.27 -9.48
C LYS A 219 -6.94 -19.70 -10.69
N ARG A 220 -6.67 -19.19 -11.90
CA ARG A 220 -7.35 -19.62 -13.14
C ARG A 220 -6.93 -21.00 -13.67
N ARG A 221 -5.83 -21.58 -13.15
CA ARG A 221 -5.29 -22.88 -13.59
C ARG A 221 -5.77 -24.10 -12.79
N GLN A 222 -6.62 -23.91 -11.78
CA GLN A 222 -7.22 -25.00 -11.01
C GLN A 222 -8.69 -25.16 -11.43
N ARG A 223 -8.91 -25.65 -12.63
CA ARG A 223 -10.15 -26.30 -13.06
C ARG A 223 -9.80 -27.48 -13.94
#